data_AF-A0A9Q7XRM6-F1
#
_entry.id   AF-A0A9Q7XRM6-F1
#
_cell.length_a   1.000
_cell.length_b   1.000
_cell.length_c   1.000
_cell.angle_alpha   90.00
_cell.angle_beta   90.00
_cell.angle_gamma   90.00
#
_symmetry.space_group_name_H-M   'P 1'
#
loop_
_entity.id
_entity.type
_entity.pdbx_description
1 polymer ?
#
loop_
_entity_poly.entity_id
_entity_poly.type
_entity_poly.pdbx_seq_one_letter_code
_entity_poly.pdbx_strand_id
1 'polypeptide(L)'
;MSLQDRASAFFASLAGKSTYSKLGFKLLPSDPVLDTFRKLGYKVVEYDIPPYPLYTAGLIAVRILGFLVASSIVAYLLYHKVAVKSRVGKWVSMVSLIVSLLAWPLVTGRSGVMLLDFWRPALGFRSCLLVWDIFHIRTYHEVSSWSFVRFFAQLWTFPKELDEIAERTAEEGYQRNARMENLKGMPRVAVEAVAMFGTLYFIPPYESTRKMSQLAYHFYCDMLGICILMALALFGDGLLKALGILINVEMADMFENPLGTTNIRLFWSHWNRAIAAVFHRVIFGGRKRKTSIRTRKAEVAAAKKCFSHMDGMSETDAGHTSGEDQHCHSSCSTSNHHHAGGGTALKPLSHVSNGKADSELRKRTAIKANGNAAAGTPVKKSPFLPKAAAAILTFAMSGLFHEHITYFTLGFANGENFLFFLLNGFATVAAAWFKRTYPHRNEEIPTWLSVLMLHAFFLSVVPLFCSPFIRSGFFVQLEALRYELMPITERPRGSFVYLFGQ
;
A
#
# COMPACT_ATOMS: atom_id res chain seq x y z
N MET A 1 -5.07 2.80 -50.36
CA MET A 1 -4.39 3.17 -49.10
C MET A 1 -5.43 3.48 -48.06
N SER A 2 -5.46 2.68 -47.00
CA SER A 2 -6.29 2.94 -45.82
C SER A 2 -5.78 4.19 -45.08
N LEU A 3 -6.61 4.74 -44.18
CA LEU A 3 -6.21 5.82 -43.27
C LEU A 3 -4.99 5.43 -42.42
N GLN A 4 -4.86 4.13 -42.12
CA GLN A 4 -3.74 3.54 -41.41
C GLN A 4 -2.45 3.59 -42.25
N ASP A 5 -2.53 3.33 -43.55
CA ASP A 5 -1.38 3.40 -44.48
C ASP A 5 -0.89 4.83 -44.69
N ARG A 6 -1.80 5.81 -44.68
CA ARG A 6 -1.45 7.23 -44.79
C ARG A 6 -0.85 7.76 -43.49
N ALA A 7 -1.32 7.30 -42.34
CA ALA A 7 -0.72 7.62 -41.05
C ALA A 7 0.69 7.03 -40.94
N SER A 8 0.88 5.76 -41.29
CA SER A 8 2.20 5.12 -41.25
C SER A 8 3.18 5.70 -42.29
N ALA A 9 2.72 6.08 -43.49
CA ALA A 9 3.55 6.79 -44.47
C ALA A 9 3.93 8.21 -44.01
N PHE A 10 3.02 8.92 -43.33
CA PHE A 10 3.31 10.22 -42.73
C PHE A 10 4.36 10.10 -41.62
N PHE A 11 4.21 9.13 -40.71
CA PHE A 11 5.21 8.86 -39.66
C PHE A 11 6.56 8.35 -40.24
N ALA A 12 6.55 7.58 -41.33
CA ALA A 12 7.76 7.17 -42.03
C ALA A 12 8.46 8.34 -42.73
N SER A 13 7.72 9.34 -43.21
CA SER A 13 8.30 10.58 -43.79
C SER A 13 8.95 11.50 -42.74
N LEU A 14 8.57 11.36 -41.46
CA LEU A 14 9.24 11.98 -40.31
C LEU A 14 10.50 11.20 -39.86
N ALA A 15 10.76 10.02 -40.43
CA ALA A 15 11.86 9.12 -40.07
C ALA A 15 13.17 9.37 -40.85
N GLY A 16 13.46 10.62 -41.22
CA GLY A 16 14.88 11.01 -41.32
C GLY A 16 15.45 10.90 -39.90
N LYS A 17 16.43 10.01 -39.67
CA LYS A 17 17.00 9.65 -38.34
C LYS A 17 16.81 10.77 -37.31
N SER A 18 15.71 10.69 -36.56
CA SER A 18 15.29 11.80 -35.72
C SER A 18 16.39 12.04 -34.70
N THR A 19 17.02 13.21 -34.74
CA THR A 19 18.05 13.59 -33.75
C THR A 19 17.44 13.91 -32.40
N TYR A 20 16.11 13.93 -32.31
CA TYR A 20 15.33 14.26 -31.12
C TYR A 20 14.30 13.16 -30.79
N SER A 21 14.01 12.97 -29.51
CA SER A 21 12.98 12.06 -29.02
C SER A 21 11.57 12.59 -29.32
N LYS A 22 10.55 11.74 -29.13
CA LYS A 22 9.13 12.15 -29.20
C LYS A 22 8.79 13.30 -28.23
N LEU A 23 9.59 13.49 -27.20
CA LEU A 23 9.46 14.56 -26.19
C LEU A 23 10.36 15.77 -26.49
N GLY A 24 11.07 15.80 -27.63
CA GLY A 24 11.91 16.92 -28.05
C GLY A 24 13.32 16.96 -27.46
N PHE A 25 13.78 15.90 -26.78
CA PHE A 25 15.13 15.83 -26.24
C PHE A 25 16.11 15.28 -27.27
N LYS A 26 17.32 15.85 -27.36
CA LYS A 26 18.36 15.30 -28.24
C LYS A 26 18.66 13.85 -27.86
N LEU A 27 18.62 12.95 -28.83
CA LEU A 27 18.89 11.55 -28.59
C LEU A 27 20.36 11.33 -28.25
N LEU A 28 20.60 10.59 -27.18
CA LEU A 28 21.91 10.12 -26.79
C LEU A 28 22.38 9.03 -27.77
N PRO A 29 23.68 8.99 -28.12
CA PRO A 29 24.22 7.96 -29.01
C PRO A 29 24.24 6.59 -28.34
N SER A 30 24.30 6.55 -27.01
CA SER A 30 24.36 5.34 -26.18
C SER A 30 23.67 5.52 -24.84
N ASP A 31 23.38 4.39 -24.18
CA ASP A 31 22.85 4.36 -22.83
C ASP A 31 23.98 4.59 -21.82
N PRO A 32 24.02 5.73 -21.12
CA PRO A 32 25.10 6.06 -20.21
C PRO A 32 25.18 5.11 -19.01
N VAL A 33 24.06 4.49 -18.62
CA VAL A 33 24.04 3.52 -17.51
C VAL A 33 24.77 2.25 -17.94
N LEU A 34 24.40 1.69 -19.10
CA LEU A 34 25.05 0.49 -19.63
C LEU A 34 26.54 0.72 -19.91
N ASP A 35 26.89 1.88 -20.47
CA ASP A 35 28.30 2.23 -20.73
C ASP A 35 29.11 2.34 -19.44
N THR A 36 28.51 2.86 -18.36
CA THR A 36 29.14 2.90 -17.05
C THR A 36 29.38 1.49 -16.52
N PHE A 37 28.39 0.60 -16.58
CA PHE A 37 28.55 -0.79 -16.14
C PHE A 37 29.58 -1.56 -16.97
N ARG A 38 29.63 -1.35 -18.29
CA ARG A 38 30.69 -1.91 -19.15
C ARG A 38 32.08 -1.44 -18.72
N LYS A 39 32.24 -0.13 -18.45
CA LYS A 39 33.52 0.43 -17.98
C LYS A 39 33.94 -0.11 -16.62
N LEU A 40 32.97 -0.42 -15.76
CA LEU A 40 33.21 -1.06 -14.46
C LEU A 40 33.46 -2.59 -14.57
N GLY A 41 33.48 -3.16 -15.77
CA GLY A 41 33.78 -4.58 -16.01
C GLY A 41 32.59 -5.53 -15.86
N TYR A 42 31.36 -5.00 -15.70
CA TYR A 42 30.17 -5.85 -15.62
C TYR A 42 29.77 -6.40 -16.98
N LYS A 43 29.28 -7.64 -17.00
CA LYS A 43 28.68 -8.22 -18.20
C LYS A 43 27.30 -7.59 -18.43
N VAL A 44 27.15 -6.98 -19.60
CA VAL A 44 25.89 -6.42 -20.08
C VAL A 44 25.40 -7.23 -21.26
N VAL A 45 24.14 -7.65 -21.23
CA VAL A 45 23.45 -8.32 -22.33
C VAL A 45 22.38 -7.38 -22.86
N GLU A 46 22.39 -7.14 -24.16
CA GLU A 46 21.33 -6.41 -24.86
C GLU A 46 20.55 -7.42 -25.71
N TYR A 47 19.24 -7.26 -25.76
CA TYR A 47 18.34 -8.13 -26.50
C TYR A 47 17.22 -7.29 -27.12
N ASP A 48 16.69 -7.75 -28.24
CA ASP A 48 15.63 -7.03 -28.93
C ASP A 48 14.26 -7.40 -28.37
N ILE A 49 13.41 -6.40 -28.14
CA ILE A 49 12.05 -6.58 -27.67
C ILE A 49 11.10 -5.71 -28.49
N PRO A 50 9.85 -6.16 -28.68
CA PRO A 50 8.85 -5.37 -29.38
C PRO A 50 8.62 -4.02 -28.67
N PRO A 51 8.30 -2.96 -29.42
CA PRO A 51 8.00 -1.66 -28.84
C PRO A 51 6.81 -1.76 -27.87
N TYR A 52 6.81 -0.93 -26.83
CA TYR A 52 5.69 -0.89 -25.91
C TYR A 52 4.42 -0.43 -26.65
N PRO A 53 3.29 -1.14 -26.54
CA PRO A 53 2.08 -0.87 -27.32
C PRO A 53 1.33 0.37 -26.78
N LEU A 54 1.90 1.57 -26.93
CA LEU A 54 1.41 2.83 -26.37
C LEU A 54 -0.02 3.17 -26.80
N TYR A 55 -0.37 2.96 -28.08
CA TYR A 55 -1.71 3.22 -28.59
C TYR A 55 -2.76 2.32 -27.92
N THR A 56 -2.48 1.01 -27.87
CA THR A 56 -3.33 0.04 -27.17
C THR A 56 -3.42 0.38 -25.69
N ALA A 57 -2.30 0.76 -25.06
CA ALA A 57 -2.27 1.18 -23.66
C ALA A 57 -3.18 2.39 -23.40
N GLY A 58 -3.15 3.41 -24.27
CA GLY A 58 -4.05 4.57 -24.20
C GLY A 58 -5.53 4.18 -24.31
N LEU A 59 -5.89 3.35 -25.30
CA LEU A 59 -7.27 2.86 -25.45
C LEU A 59 -7.75 2.08 -24.23
N ILE A 60 -6.91 1.19 -23.69
CA ILE A 60 -7.25 0.39 -22.52
C ILE A 60 -7.36 1.27 -21.26
N ALA A 61 -6.48 2.27 -21.10
CA ALA A 61 -6.57 3.22 -19.99
C ALA A 61 -7.90 4.00 -20.01
N VAL A 62 -8.34 4.46 -21.18
CA VAL A 62 -9.65 5.12 -21.35
C VAL A 62 -10.80 4.16 -21.02
N ARG A 63 -10.74 2.91 -21.47
CA ARG A 63 -11.76 1.89 -21.14
C ARG A 63 -11.81 1.60 -19.64
N ILE A 64 -10.66 1.49 -18.98
CA ILE A 64 -10.55 1.32 -17.53
C ILE A 64 -11.22 2.51 -16.83
N LEU A 65 -10.84 3.74 -17.19
CA LEU A 65 -11.42 4.95 -16.60
C LEU A 65 -12.94 5.02 -16.80
N GLY A 66 -13.42 4.71 -18.00
CA GLY A 66 -14.85 4.63 -18.31
C GLY A 66 -15.57 3.62 -17.42
N PHE A 67 -14.99 2.44 -17.21
CA PHE A 67 -15.52 1.45 -16.28
C PHE A 67 -15.54 1.96 -14.85
N LEU A 68 -14.47 2.59 -14.35
CA LEU A 68 -14.39 3.11 -12.99
C LEU A 68 -15.50 4.14 -12.74
N VAL A 69 -15.68 5.09 -13.66
CA VAL A 69 -16.71 6.14 -13.54
C VAL A 69 -18.12 5.54 -13.63
N ALA A 70 -18.39 4.70 -14.62
CA ALA A 70 -19.71 4.11 -14.82
C ALA A 70 -20.14 3.24 -13.63
N SER A 71 -19.24 2.38 -13.15
CA SER A 71 -19.51 1.53 -11.98
C SER A 71 -19.64 2.33 -10.68
N SER A 72 -18.91 3.44 -10.51
CA SER A 72 -19.14 4.35 -9.39
C SER A 72 -20.51 5.01 -9.44
N ILE A 73 -20.97 5.45 -10.61
CA ILE A 73 -22.32 6.02 -10.77
C ILE A 73 -23.37 4.98 -10.38
N VAL A 74 -23.25 3.75 -10.91
CA VAL A 74 -24.16 2.65 -10.59
C VAL A 74 -24.12 2.33 -9.09
N ALA A 75 -22.94 2.19 -8.50
CA ALA A 75 -22.80 1.89 -7.07
C ALA A 75 -23.38 2.99 -6.19
N TYR A 76 -23.17 4.26 -6.53
CA TYR A 76 -23.73 5.41 -5.82
C TYR A 76 -25.27 5.41 -5.89
N LEU A 77 -25.85 5.22 -7.08
CA LEU A 77 -27.30 5.15 -7.25
C LEU A 77 -27.91 3.96 -6.52
N LEU A 78 -27.30 2.77 -6.64
CA LEU A 78 -27.75 1.57 -5.93
C LEU A 78 -27.71 1.78 -4.41
N TYR A 79 -26.64 2.39 -3.88
CA TYR A 79 -26.55 2.69 -2.46
C TYR A 79 -27.70 3.61 -2.02
N HIS A 80 -27.79 4.81 -2.60
CA HIS A 80 -28.70 5.87 -2.15
C HIS A 80 -30.17 5.63 -2.49
N LYS A 81 -30.48 4.92 -3.59
CA LYS A 81 -31.85 4.73 -4.06
C LYS A 81 -32.44 3.37 -3.69
N VAL A 82 -31.61 2.33 -3.55
CA VAL A 82 -32.07 0.95 -3.36
C VAL A 82 -31.65 0.41 -1.99
N ALA A 83 -30.35 0.40 -1.69
CA ALA A 83 -29.79 -0.28 -0.52
C ALA A 83 -30.26 0.33 0.81
N VAL A 84 -30.42 1.66 0.85
CA VAL A 84 -30.91 2.36 2.05
C VAL A 84 -32.38 2.08 2.32
N LYS A 85 -33.18 1.80 1.28
CA LYS A 85 -34.64 1.60 1.40
C LYS A 85 -35.04 0.15 1.65
N SER A 86 -34.21 -0.81 1.22
CA SER A 86 -34.55 -2.24 1.30
C SER A 86 -33.34 -3.08 1.69
N ARG A 87 -33.51 -3.94 2.70
CA ARG A 87 -32.48 -4.91 3.13
C ARG A 87 -32.16 -5.91 2.02
N VAL A 88 -33.18 -6.39 1.30
CA VAL A 88 -33.01 -7.28 0.14
C VAL A 88 -32.30 -6.52 -0.98
N GLY A 89 -32.75 -5.30 -1.28
CA GLY A 89 -32.13 -4.44 -2.28
C GLY A 89 -30.65 -4.15 -1.99
N LYS A 90 -30.29 -3.98 -0.71
CA LYS A 90 -28.90 -3.84 -0.25
C LYS A 90 -28.06 -5.06 -0.59
N TRP A 91 -28.51 -6.27 -0.22
CA TRP A 91 -27.76 -7.50 -0.49
C TRP A 91 -27.64 -7.78 -1.98
N VAL A 92 -28.72 -7.63 -2.75
CA VAL A 92 -28.70 -7.79 -4.20
C VAL A 92 -27.71 -6.80 -4.83
N SER A 93 -27.81 -5.51 -4.50
CA SER A 93 -26.90 -4.48 -5.04
C SER A 93 -25.43 -4.79 -4.72
N MET A 94 -25.15 -5.13 -3.47
CA MET A 94 -23.79 -5.41 -3.02
C MET A 94 -23.20 -6.65 -3.69
N VAL A 95 -23.94 -7.76 -3.74
CA VAL A 95 -23.50 -9.01 -4.38
C VAL A 95 -23.34 -8.81 -5.88
N SER A 96 -24.30 -8.16 -6.55
CA SER A 96 -24.21 -7.86 -7.98
C SER A 96 -22.97 -7.02 -8.32
N LEU A 97 -22.70 -5.97 -7.55
CA LEU A 97 -21.49 -5.14 -7.74
C LEU A 97 -20.21 -5.95 -7.52
N ILE A 98 -20.13 -6.75 -6.45
CA ILE A 98 -18.97 -7.58 -6.16
C ILE A 98 -18.72 -8.58 -7.30
N VAL A 99 -19.77 -9.28 -7.76
CA VAL A 99 -19.66 -10.25 -8.84
C VAL A 99 -19.24 -9.57 -10.14
N SER A 100 -19.83 -8.42 -10.49
CA SER A 100 -19.44 -7.66 -11.69
C SER A 100 -17.99 -7.19 -11.65
N LEU A 101 -17.51 -6.74 -10.49
CA LEU A 101 -16.13 -6.28 -10.31
C LEU A 101 -15.11 -7.44 -10.38
N LEU A 102 -15.42 -8.60 -9.81
CA LEU A 102 -14.58 -9.81 -9.92
C LEU A 102 -14.60 -10.41 -11.33
N ALA A 103 -15.73 -10.32 -12.04
CA ALA A 103 -15.89 -10.81 -13.41
C ALA A 103 -15.34 -9.83 -14.46
N TRP A 104 -15.04 -8.59 -14.10
CA TRP A 104 -14.53 -7.57 -15.02
C TRP A 104 -13.34 -8.02 -15.88
N PRO A 105 -12.25 -8.59 -15.32
CA PRO A 105 -11.13 -9.07 -16.13
C PRO A 105 -11.52 -10.24 -17.05
N LEU A 106 -12.47 -11.09 -16.65
CA LEU A 106 -12.98 -12.18 -17.47
C LEU A 106 -13.72 -11.67 -18.72
N VAL A 107 -14.58 -10.67 -18.54
CA VAL A 107 -15.38 -10.09 -19.65
C VAL A 107 -14.52 -9.30 -20.61
N THR A 108 -13.46 -8.65 -20.12
CA THR A 108 -12.63 -7.76 -20.93
C THR A 108 -11.41 -8.45 -21.56
N GLY A 109 -11.01 -9.62 -21.07
CA GLY A 109 -9.90 -10.42 -21.63
C GLY A 109 -8.53 -9.74 -21.50
N ARG A 110 -7.48 -10.38 -22.01
CA ARG A 110 -6.11 -9.80 -22.02
C ARG A 110 -5.96 -8.84 -23.20
N SER A 111 -5.37 -7.67 -22.94
CA SER A 111 -5.15 -6.64 -23.98
C SER A 111 -3.77 -6.74 -24.63
N GLY A 112 -2.86 -7.49 -24.01
CA GLY A 112 -1.45 -7.52 -24.40
C GLY A 112 -0.62 -6.41 -23.74
N VAL A 113 -1.26 -5.48 -23.02
CA VAL A 113 -0.58 -4.48 -22.17
C VAL A 113 -0.58 -5.00 -20.75
N MET A 114 0.43 -5.81 -20.40
CA MET A 114 0.48 -6.56 -19.14
C MET A 114 0.31 -5.68 -17.91
N LEU A 115 0.89 -4.47 -17.89
CA LEU A 115 0.72 -3.53 -16.79
C LEU A 115 -0.77 -3.20 -16.56
N LEU A 116 -1.52 -2.86 -17.61
CA LEU A 116 -2.95 -2.54 -17.49
C LEU A 116 -3.81 -3.79 -17.26
N ASP A 117 -3.37 -4.93 -17.79
CA ASP A 117 -3.98 -6.25 -17.54
C ASP A 117 -3.79 -6.69 -16.08
N PHE A 118 -2.77 -6.19 -15.39
CA PHE A 118 -2.55 -6.34 -13.94
C PHE A 118 -3.48 -5.44 -13.12
N TRP A 119 -3.60 -4.17 -13.51
CA TRP A 119 -4.41 -3.20 -12.77
C TRP A 119 -5.90 -3.57 -12.74
N ARG A 120 -6.47 -4.16 -13.80
CA ARG A 120 -7.90 -4.52 -13.86
C ARG A 120 -8.35 -5.50 -12.76
N PRO A 121 -7.82 -6.73 -12.67
CA PRO A 121 -8.17 -7.64 -11.57
C PRO A 121 -7.80 -7.06 -10.21
N ALA A 122 -6.68 -6.32 -10.12
CA ALA A 122 -6.25 -5.71 -8.86
C ALA A 122 -7.24 -4.67 -8.31
N LEU A 123 -7.67 -3.75 -9.17
CA LEU A 123 -8.69 -2.75 -8.85
C LEU A 123 -10.05 -3.39 -8.61
N GLY A 124 -10.46 -4.36 -9.45
CA GLY A 124 -11.73 -5.07 -9.30
C GLY A 124 -11.88 -5.66 -7.89
N PHE A 125 -10.91 -6.48 -7.47
CA PHE A 125 -10.91 -7.09 -6.15
C PHE A 125 -10.89 -6.07 -4.99
N ARG A 126 -9.99 -5.08 -5.05
CA ARG A 126 -9.94 -4.04 -4.02
C ARG A 126 -11.29 -3.34 -3.88
N SER A 127 -11.90 -3.00 -5.02
CA SER A 127 -13.20 -2.36 -5.06
C SER A 127 -14.32 -3.27 -4.55
N CYS A 128 -14.25 -4.60 -4.71
CA CYS A 128 -15.20 -5.52 -4.09
C CYS A 128 -15.18 -5.41 -2.56
N LEU A 129 -13.98 -5.36 -1.96
CA LEU A 129 -13.84 -5.19 -0.52
C LEU A 129 -14.36 -3.82 -0.06
N LEU A 130 -14.17 -2.78 -0.87
CA LEU A 130 -14.68 -1.43 -0.59
C LEU A 130 -16.20 -1.33 -0.78
N VAL A 131 -16.78 -2.05 -1.74
CA VAL A 131 -18.25 -2.19 -1.87
C VAL A 131 -18.80 -2.83 -0.60
N TRP A 132 -18.16 -3.89 -0.09
CA TRP A 132 -18.54 -4.48 1.20
C TRP A 132 -18.40 -3.49 2.36
N ASP A 133 -17.28 -2.76 2.45
CA ASP A 133 -17.06 -1.73 3.47
C ASP A 133 -18.16 -0.66 3.45
N ILE A 134 -18.44 -0.08 2.28
CA ILE A 134 -19.41 1.00 2.10
C ILE A 134 -20.85 0.52 2.37
N PHE A 135 -21.23 -0.64 1.81
CA PHE A 135 -22.60 -1.12 1.91
C PHE A 135 -22.88 -1.76 3.26
N HIS A 136 -21.94 -2.52 3.82
CA HIS A 136 -22.18 -3.36 5.01
C HIS A 136 -21.62 -2.78 6.31
N ILE A 137 -20.40 -2.24 6.30
CA ILE A 137 -19.66 -1.89 7.53
C ILE A 137 -19.93 -0.43 7.94
N ARG A 138 -19.84 0.50 6.99
CA ARG A 138 -19.99 1.93 7.27
C ARG A 138 -21.42 2.31 7.59
N THR A 139 -21.56 3.37 8.38
CA THR A 139 -22.88 3.86 8.80
C THR A 139 -23.54 4.64 7.67
N TYR A 140 -24.87 4.63 7.64
CA TYR A 140 -25.64 5.42 6.68
C TYR A 140 -25.28 6.91 6.74
N HIS A 141 -25.24 7.48 7.95
CA HIS A 141 -24.93 8.90 8.14
C HIS A 141 -23.58 9.27 7.52
N GLU A 142 -22.56 8.45 7.75
CA GLU A 142 -21.23 8.63 7.19
C GLU A 142 -21.23 8.63 5.66
N VAL A 143 -21.76 7.58 5.03
CA VAL A 143 -21.77 7.48 3.55
C VAL A 143 -22.68 8.55 2.94
N SER A 144 -23.79 8.89 3.60
CA SER A 144 -24.71 9.94 3.14
C SER A 144 -24.12 11.35 3.16
N SER A 145 -23.09 11.58 3.98
CA SER A 145 -22.37 12.85 4.03
C SER A 145 -21.36 13.04 2.89
N TRP A 146 -21.07 11.97 2.14
CA TRP A 146 -20.08 12.02 1.07
C TRP A 146 -20.67 12.62 -0.20
N SER A 147 -19.91 13.52 -0.82
CA SER A 147 -20.16 13.89 -2.21
C SER A 147 -19.90 12.69 -3.14
N PHE A 148 -20.45 12.72 -4.35
CA PHE A 148 -20.17 11.70 -5.36
C PHE A 148 -18.66 11.54 -5.61
N VAL A 149 -17.91 12.65 -5.63
CA VAL A 149 -16.45 12.64 -5.81
C VAL A 149 -15.76 11.89 -4.67
N ARG A 150 -16.20 12.11 -3.42
CA ARG A 150 -15.67 11.39 -2.27
C ARG A 150 -16.04 9.91 -2.30
N PHE A 151 -17.26 9.58 -2.73
CA PHE A 151 -17.69 8.19 -2.92
C PHE A 151 -16.85 7.48 -4.00
N PHE A 152 -16.62 8.14 -5.14
CA PHE A 152 -15.73 7.66 -6.21
C PHE A 152 -14.32 7.41 -5.68
N ALA A 153 -13.75 8.39 -4.96
CA ALA A 153 -12.43 8.26 -4.34
C ALA A 153 -12.40 7.07 -3.35
N GLN A 154 -13.43 6.92 -2.51
CA GLN A 154 -13.49 5.82 -1.56
C GLN A 154 -13.53 4.46 -2.23
N LEU A 155 -14.15 4.35 -3.42
CA LEU A 155 -14.26 3.10 -4.16
C LEU A 155 -12.98 2.74 -4.93
N TRP A 156 -12.32 3.73 -5.55
CA TRP A 156 -11.21 3.46 -6.50
C TRP A 156 -9.84 3.91 -6.03
N THR A 157 -9.77 4.90 -5.15
CA THR A 157 -8.52 5.48 -4.65
C THR A 157 -8.30 5.14 -3.19
N PHE A 158 -7.23 5.67 -2.59
CA PHE A 158 -6.95 5.52 -1.16
C PHE A 158 -7.05 6.89 -0.47
N PRO A 159 -8.27 7.44 -0.32
CA PRO A 159 -8.45 8.76 0.26
C PRO A 159 -8.20 8.71 1.77
N LYS A 160 -7.59 9.76 2.28
CA LYS A 160 -7.42 9.94 3.73
C LYS A 160 -8.78 10.09 4.40
N GLU A 161 -8.95 9.48 5.57
CA GLU A 161 -10.26 9.41 6.25
C GLU A 161 -10.67 10.78 6.79
N LEU A 162 -11.98 11.08 6.73
CA LEU A 162 -12.48 12.41 7.12
C LEU A 162 -12.21 12.73 8.59
N ASP A 163 -12.30 11.73 9.47
CA ASP A 163 -11.97 11.88 10.89
C ASP A 163 -10.51 12.30 11.11
N GLU A 164 -9.58 11.74 10.33
CA GLU A 164 -8.14 12.07 10.42
C GLU A 164 -7.87 13.49 9.93
N ILE A 165 -8.60 13.94 8.91
CA ILE A 165 -8.52 15.32 8.39
C ILE A 165 -9.10 16.30 9.43
N ALA A 166 -10.25 15.97 10.02
CA ALA A 166 -10.91 16.79 11.03
C ALA A 166 -10.06 16.93 12.29
N GLU A 167 -9.47 15.83 12.76
CA GLU A 167 -8.60 15.83 13.94
C GLU A 167 -7.34 16.68 13.70
N ARG A 168 -6.67 16.50 12.56
CA ARG A 168 -5.53 17.35 12.19
C ARG A 168 -5.91 18.83 12.09
N THR A 169 -7.08 19.13 11.52
CA THR A 169 -7.58 20.51 11.39
C THR A 169 -7.82 21.13 12.76
N ALA A 170 -8.35 20.36 13.72
CA ALA A 170 -8.53 20.81 15.10
C ALA A 170 -7.20 21.06 15.82
N GLU A 171 -6.16 20.29 15.52
CA GLU A 171 -4.81 20.48 16.08
C GLU A 171 -4.08 21.69 15.47
N GLU A 172 -4.17 21.88 14.16
CA GLU A 172 -3.42 22.91 13.44
C GLU A 172 -4.15 24.26 13.43
N GLY A 173 -5.46 24.28 13.69
CA GLY A 173 -6.29 25.49 13.67
C GLY A 173 -6.65 25.97 12.26
N TYR A 174 -6.26 25.26 11.20
CA TYR A 174 -6.62 25.59 9.83
C TYR A 174 -6.77 24.33 8.97
N GLN A 175 -7.57 24.42 7.90
CA GLN A 175 -7.78 23.32 6.96
C GLN A 175 -6.75 23.40 5.82
N ARG A 176 -5.99 22.33 5.61
CA ARG A 176 -5.05 22.22 4.49
C ARG A 176 -5.76 22.04 3.16
N ASN A 177 -5.20 22.60 2.10
CA ASN A 177 -5.66 22.35 0.74
C ASN A 177 -5.23 20.95 0.28
N ALA A 178 -6.21 20.08 -0.02
CA ALA A 178 -5.97 18.71 -0.43
C ALA A 178 -5.08 18.60 -1.69
N ARG A 179 -5.22 19.50 -2.66
CA ARG A 179 -4.36 19.52 -3.86
C ARG A 179 -2.89 19.73 -3.49
N MET A 180 -2.64 20.64 -2.56
CA MET A 180 -1.28 20.95 -2.13
C MET A 180 -0.66 19.78 -1.34
N GLU A 181 -1.43 19.11 -0.48
CA GLU A 181 -0.94 17.93 0.24
C GLU A 181 -0.60 16.77 -0.71
N ASN A 182 -1.42 16.53 -1.74
CA ASN A 182 -1.09 15.55 -2.76
C ASN A 182 0.15 15.96 -3.60
N LEU A 183 0.25 17.25 -3.95
CA LEU A 183 1.38 17.79 -4.71
C LEU A 183 2.70 17.65 -3.95
N LYS A 184 2.70 17.85 -2.63
CA LYS A 184 3.88 17.63 -1.76
C LYS A 184 4.43 16.20 -1.83
N GLY A 185 3.59 15.22 -2.18
CA GLY A 185 4.01 13.83 -2.36
C GLY A 185 4.67 13.54 -3.72
N MET A 186 4.51 14.39 -4.73
CA MET A 186 5.01 14.15 -6.09
C MET A 186 6.54 14.09 -6.21
N PRO A 187 7.34 14.88 -5.46
CA PRO A 187 8.80 14.73 -5.49
C PRO A 187 9.27 13.33 -5.07
N ARG A 188 8.62 12.73 -4.07
CA ARG A 188 8.91 11.34 -3.66
C ARG A 188 8.58 10.35 -4.79
N VAL A 189 7.44 10.52 -5.45
CA VAL A 189 7.04 9.70 -6.60
C VAL A 189 8.06 9.80 -7.74
N ALA A 190 8.64 10.98 -7.97
CA ALA A 190 9.69 11.15 -8.98
C ALA A 190 10.97 10.37 -8.62
N VAL A 191 11.38 10.38 -7.35
CA VAL A 191 12.51 9.56 -6.88
C VAL A 191 12.22 8.07 -7.04
N GLU A 192 11.01 7.63 -6.68
CA GLU A 192 10.56 6.24 -6.86
C GLU A 192 10.54 5.84 -8.35
N ALA A 193 10.19 6.77 -9.25
CA ALA A 193 10.25 6.53 -10.70
C ALA A 193 11.68 6.29 -11.19
N VAL A 194 12.63 7.14 -10.77
CA VAL A 194 14.05 7.00 -11.12
C VAL A 194 14.59 5.68 -10.57
N ALA A 195 14.26 5.34 -9.32
CA ALA A 195 14.65 4.07 -8.71
C ALA A 195 14.08 2.86 -9.49
N MET A 196 12.79 2.90 -9.85
CA MET A 196 12.16 1.83 -10.64
C MET A 196 12.88 1.63 -11.98
N PHE A 197 13.08 2.70 -12.76
CA PHE A 197 13.75 2.60 -14.06
C PHE A 197 15.22 2.18 -13.95
N GLY A 198 15.89 2.57 -12.85
CA GLY A 198 17.23 2.09 -12.51
C GLY A 198 17.25 0.59 -12.21
N THR A 199 16.31 0.10 -11.40
CA THR A 199 16.23 -1.33 -11.06
C THR A 199 15.93 -2.22 -12.27
N LEU A 200 15.24 -1.71 -13.30
CA LEU A 200 14.94 -2.47 -14.52
C LEU A 200 16.19 -2.97 -15.26
N TYR A 201 17.35 -2.29 -15.13
CA TYR A 201 18.62 -2.76 -15.72
C TYR A 201 19.12 -4.08 -15.12
N PHE A 202 18.62 -4.46 -13.94
CA PHE A 202 19.07 -5.63 -13.19
C PHE A 202 18.02 -6.73 -13.14
N ILE A 203 16.92 -6.61 -13.89
CA ILE A 203 15.89 -7.65 -13.93
C ILE A 203 16.22 -8.63 -15.05
N PRO A 204 16.47 -9.91 -14.73
CA PRO A 204 16.89 -10.86 -15.74
C PRO A 204 15.73 -11.28 -16.64
N PRO A 205 15.95 -11.42 -17.97
CA PRO A 205 15.03 -12.16 -18.82
C PRO A 205 15.05 -13.64 -18.44
N TYR A 206 13.93 -14.33 -18.67
CA TYR A 206 13.76 -15.73 -18.25
C TYR A 206 14.83 -16.68 -18.84
N GLU A 207 15.30 -16.42 -20.04
CA GLU A 207 16.33 -17.22 -20.69
C GLU A 207 17.66 -17.15 -19.94
N SER A 208 17.96 -16.00 -19.31
CA SER A 208 19.18 -15.80 -18.53
C SER A 208 19.10 -16.47 -17.16
N THR A 209 17.91 -16.61 -16.57
CA THR A 209 17.77 -17.20 -15.23
C THR A 209 18.01 -18.71 -15.20
N ARG A 210 17.87 -19.40 -16.34
CA ARG A 210 18.08 -20.86 -16.45
C ARG A 210 19.51 -21.32 -16.14
N LYS A 211 20.49 -20.44 -16.30
CA LYS A 211 21.91 -20.75 -16.09
C LYS A 211 22.44 -20.27 -14.73
N MET A 212 21.63 -19.51 -14.00
CA MET A 212 22.03 -18.90 -12.73
C MET A 212 22.05 -19.93 -11.61
N SER A 213 22.99 -19.75 -10.68
CA SER A 213 22.91 -20.42 -9.39
C SER A 213 21.63 -20.04 -8.65
N GLN A 214 21.13 -20.92 -7.78
CA GLN A 214 19.92 -20.65 -6.98
C GLN A 214 20.08 -19.38 -6.14
N LEU A 215 21.24 -19.18 -5.53
CA LEU A 215 21.49 -17.99 -4.71
C LEU A 215 21.44 -16.70 -5.54
N ALA A 216 22.08 -16.69 -6.73
CA ALA A 216 22.01 -15.55 -7.64
C ALA A 216 20.57 -15.27 -8.07
N TYR A 217 19.80 -16.32 -8.39
CA TYR A 217 18.39 -16.19 -8.75
C TYR A 217 17.57 -15.55 -7.63
N HIS A 218 17.78 -15.96 -6.37
CA HIS A 218 17.11 -15.35 -5.22
C HIS A 218 17.45 -13.86 -5.06
N PHE A 219 18.72 -13.46 -5.24
CA PHE A 219 19.09 -12.05 -5.22
C PHE A 219 18.46 -11.23 -6.35
N TYR A 220 18.34 -11.80 -7.55
CA TYR A 220 17.60 -11.13 -8.64
C TYR A 220 16.09 -11.08 -8.38
N CYS A 221 15.50 -12.09 -7.74
CA CYS A 221 14.11 -12.02 -7.29
C CYS A 221 13.92 -10.94 -6.23
N ASP A 222 14.87 -10.76 -5.31
CA ASP A 222 14.83 -9.69 -4.31
C ASP A 222 14.92 -8.30 -4.97
N MET A 223 15.84 -8.13 -5.92
CA MET A 223 15.94 -6.92 -6.76
C MET A 223 14.63 -6.65 -7.52
N LEU A 224 13.98 -7.71 -8.02
CA LEU A 224 12.66 -7.61 -8.63
C LEU A 224 11.58 -7.21 -7.61
N GLY A 225 11.65 -7.69 -6.37
CA GLY A 225 10.80 -7.25 -5.27
C GLY A 225 10.91 -5.74 -5.02
N ILE A 226 12.13 -5.20 -5.05
CA ILE A 226 12.38 -3.75 -4.97
C ILE A 226 11.78 -3.03 -6.18
N CYS A 227 11.99 -3.56 -7.39
CA CYS A 227 11.40 -3.00 -8.62
C CYS A 227 9.87 -2.99 -8.55
N ILE A 228 9.24 -4.05 -8.01
CA ILE A 228 7.79 -4.12 -7.80
C ILE A 228 7.32 -3.06 -6.79
N LEU A 229 8.03 -2.91 -5.66
CA LEU A 229 7.73 -1.87 -4.68
C LEU A 229 7.77 -0.48 -5.33
N MET A 230 8.84 -0.16 -6.06
CA MET A 230 8.98 1.12 -6.74
C MET A 230 7.94 1.32 -7.84
N ALA A 231 7.60 0.28 -8.60
CA ALA A 231 6.56 0.34 -9.63
C ALA A 231 5.17 0.58 -9.02
N LEU A 232 4.83 -0.10 -7.92
CA LEU A 232 3.57 0.14 -7.21
C LEU A 232 3.52 1.52 -6.56
N ALA A 233 4.65 2.04 -6.07
CA ALA A 233 4.71 3.41 -5.55
C ALA A 233 4.54 4.44 -6.68
N LEU A 234 5.22 4.26 -7.82
CA LEU A 234 5.06 5.12 -8.99
C LEU A 234 3.63 5.08 -9.55
N PHE A 235 3.15 3.91 -9.94
CA PHE A 235 1.86 3.78 -10.62
C PHE A 235 0.67 3.81 -9.66
N GLY A 236 0.84 3.34 -8.42
CA GLY A 236 -0.18 3.44 -7.38
C GLY A 236 -0.18 4.81 -6.74
N ASP A 237 0.79 5.10 -5.87
CA ASP A 237 0.81 6.36 -5.13
C ASP A 237 0.84 7.58 -6.07
N GLY A 238 1.61 7.54 -7.16
CA GLY A 238 1.66 8.63 -8.15
C GLY A 238 0.31 8.88 -8.84
N LEU A 239 -0.35 7.84 -9.36
CA LEU A 239 -1.65 7.99 -10.02
C LEU A 239 -2.74 8.42 -9.05
N LEU A 240 -2.75 7.84 -7.84
CA LEU A 240 -3.72 8.21 -6.81
C LEU A 240 -3.56 9.68 -6.40
N LYS A 241 -2.33 10.16 -6.16
CA LYS A 241 -2.06 11.56 -5.84
C LYS A 241 -2.42 12.49 -7.00
N ALA A 242 -2.11 12.12 -8.24
CA ALA A 242 -2.53 12.88 -9.42
C ALA A 242 -4.06 12.99 -9.50
N LEU A 243 -4.79 11.89 -9.31
CA LEU A 243 -6.26 11.91 -9.21
C LEU A 243 -6.73 12.79 -8.05
N GLY A 244 -6.09 12.72 -6.89
CA GLY A 244 -6.39 13.56 -5.73
C GLY A 244 -6.23 15.06 -5.98
N ILE A 245 -5.23 15.46 -6.79
CA ILE A 245 -5.08 16.84 -7.26
C ILE A 245 -6.26 17.25 -8.14
N LEU A 246 -6.65 16.40 -9.11
CA LEU A 246 -7.75 16.67 -10.02
C LEU A 246 -9.08 16.81 -9.28
N ILE A 247 -9.40 15.87 -8.41
CA ILE A 247 -10.70 15.77 -7.74
C ILE A 247 -10.76 16.48 -6.38
N ASN A 248 -9.66 17.11 -5.94
CA ASN A 248 -9.54 17.81 -4.66
C ASN A 248 -9.84 16.92 -3.43
N VAL A 249 -9.30 15.70 -3.43
CA VAL A 249 -9.39 14.75 -2.30
C VAL A 249 -7.99 14.38 -1.86
N GLU A 250 -7.69 14.55 -0.56
CA GLU A 250 -6.39 14.19 0.00
C GLU A 250 -6.24 12.67 0.03
N MET A 251 -5.15 12.15 -0.53
CA MET A 251 -4.83 10.72 -0.57
C MET A 251 -3.89 10.36 0.57
N ALA A 252 -4.04 9.14 1.10
CA ALA A 252 -3.10 8.55 2.03
C ALA A 252 -1.98 7.82 1.27
N ASP A 253 -0.83 7.67 1.91
CA ASP A 253 0.32 6.96 1.32
C ASP A 253 0.10 5.44 1.36
N MET A 254 0.34 4.77 0.24
CA MET A 254 0.26 3.31 0.14
C MET A 254 1.43 2.60 0.83
N PHE A 255 2.60 3.24 0.91
CA PHE A 255 3.81 2.63 1.46
C PHE A 255 4.50 3.49 2.51
N GLU A 256 4.90 2.86 3.62
CA GLU A 256 5.54 3.51 4.77
C GLU A 256 6.82 2.76 5.18
N ASN A 257 7.93 2.98 4.48
CA ASN A 257 9.22 2.30 4.72
C ASN A 257 9.10 0.80 5.11
N PRO A 258 8.54 -0.07 4.23
CA PRO A 258 8.37 -1.48 4.56
C PRO A 258 9.70 -2.22 4.77
N LEU A 259 10.76 -1.81 4.04
CA LEU A 259 12.06 -2.49 4.08
C LEU A 259 12.85 -2.25 5.38
N GLY A 260 12.57 -1.15 6.09
CA GLY A 260 13.21 -0.82 7.37
C GLY A 260 12.52 -1.43 8.59
N THR A 261 11.54 -2.33 8.40
CA THR A 261 10.79 -2.91 9.50
C THR A 261 11.55 -4.04 10.19
N THR A 262 11.33 -4.20 11.49
CA THR A 262 12.01 -5.20 12.34
C THR A 262 11.23 -6.51 12.48
N ASN A 263 9.97 -6.52 12.02
CA ASN A 263 9.06 -7.65 12.19
C ASN A 263 8.17 -7.79 10.96
N ILE A 264 7.94 -9.03 10.53
CA ILE A 264 7.05 -9.38 9.41
C ILE A 264 5.63 -8.81 9.57
N ARG A 265 5.08 -8.73 10.79
CA ARG A 265 3.77 -8.11 11.02
C ARG A 265 3.80 -6.62 10.68
N LEU A 266 4.86 -5.93 11.07
CA LEU A 266 5.05 -4.51 10.82
C LEU A 266 5.25 -4.27 9.31
N PHE A 267 6.06 -5.11 8.65
CA PHE A 267 6.22 -5.11 7.20
C PHE A 267 4.86 -5.11 6.48
N TRP A 268 3.97 -6.06 6.80
CA TRP A 268 2.67 -6.18 6.12
C TRP A 268 1.69 -5.05 6.45
N SER A 269 1.87 -4.34 7.57
CA SER A 269 1.12 -3.11 7.84
C SER A 269 1.65 -1.88 7.10
N HIS A 270 2.93 -1.90 6.69
CA HIS A 270 3.62 -0.82 6.00
C HIS A 270 3.65 -1.01 4.47
N TRP A 271 3.43 -2.24 4.02
CA TRP A 271 3.33 -2.65 2.63
C TRP A 271 1.88 -2.56 2.14
N ASN A 272 1.65 -1.78 1.07
CA ASN A 272 0.35 -1.66 0.40
C ASN A 272 -0.82 -1.42 1.39
N ARG A 273 -0.71 -0.33 2.15
CA ARG A 273 -1.66 0.11 3.18
C ARG A 273 -3.10 0.22 2.66
N ALA A 274 -3.27 0.53 1.38
CA ALA A 274 -4.56 0.60 0.72
C ALA A 274 -5.34 -0.72 0.74
N ILE A 275 -4.63 -1.86 0.77
CA ILE A 275 -5.19 -3.20 0.88
C ILE A 275 -5.24 -3.64 2.34
N ALA A 276 -4.15 -3.43 3.10
CA ALA A 276 -4.07 -3.81 4.52
C ALA A 276 -5.18 -3.16 5.36
N ALA A 277 -5.45 -1.86 5.15
CA ALA A 277 -6.48 -1.13 5.89
C ALA A 277 -7.90 -1.65 5.60
N VAL A 278 -8.16 -2.12 4.38
CA VAL A 278 -9.46 -2.65 3.97
C VAL A 278 -9.64 -4.06 4.50
N PHE A 279 -8.66 -4.95 4.32
CA PHE A 279 -8.71 -6.30 4.90
C PHE A 279 -8.91 -6.25 6.41
N HIS A 280 -8.21 -5.35 7.09
CA HIS A 280 -8.36 -5.21 8.53
C HIS A 280 -9.80 -4.86 8.94
N ARG A 281 -10.46 -3.94 8.24
CA ARG A 281 -11.87 -3.59 8.52
C ARG A 281 -12.82 -4.73 8.17
N VAL A 282 -12.64 -5.36 7.01
CA VAL A 282 -13.53 -6.41 6.51
C VAL A 282 -13.46 -7.66 7.38
N ILE A 283 -12.26 -8.10 7.77
CA ILE A 283 -12.06 -9.36 8.49
C ILE A 283 -12.27 -9.20 9.99
N PHE A 284 -11.75 -8.13 10.59
CA PHE A 284 -11.85 -7.94 12.04
C PHE A 284 -13.08 -7.13 12.46
N GLY A 285 -13.99 -6.81 11.53
CA GLY A 285 -15.27 -6.15 11.80
C GLY A 285 -15.15 -4.79 12.49
N GLY A 286 -13.97 -4.18 12.45
CA GLY A 286 -13.63 -3.05 13.28
C GLY A 286 -14.32 -1.78 12.80
N ARG A 287 -15.40 -1.36 13.47
CA ARG A 287 -15.66 0.08 13.62
C ARG A 287 -14.37 0.68 14.19
N LYS A 288 -13.76 1.64 13.49
CA LYS A 288 -12.55 2.33 13.99
C LYS A 288 -12.79 2.73 15.44
N ARG A 289 -12.01 2.18 16.38
CA ARG A 289 -11.89 2.81 17.70
C ARG A 289 -11.26 4.16 17.42
N LYS A 290 -11.87 5.25 17.90
CA LYS A 290 -11.30 6.60 17.85
C LYS A 290 -10.05 6.63 18.73
N THR A 291 -8.93 6.14 18.20
CA THR A 291 -7.63 6.31 18.85
C THR A 291 -7.18 7.72 18.52
N SER A 292 -7.28 8.64 19.49
CA SER A 292 -6.89 10.04 19.27
C SER A 292 -5.41 10.11 18.89
N ILE A 293 -5.06 11.01 17.97
CA ILE A 293 -3.69 11.45 17.66
C ILE A 293 -2.94 11.82 18.95
N ARG A 294 -3.65 12.25 20.00
CA ARG A 294 -3.05 12.54 21.32
C ARG A 294 -2.54 11.28 22.04
N THR A 295 -3.25 10.15 21.95
CA THR A 295 -2.75 8.84 22.41
C THR A 295 -1.56 8.39 21.56
N ARG A 296 -1.65 8.58 20.24
CA ARG A 296 -0.56 8.28 19.28
C ARG A 296 0.71 9.12 19.53
N LYS A 297 0.57 10.41 19.84
CA LYS A 297 1.69 11.31 20.20
C LYS A 297 2.26 11.01 21.58
N ALA A 298 1.43 10.60 22.54
CA ALA A 298 1.90 10.18 23.86
C ALA A 298 2.71 8.87 23.79
N GLU A 299 2.31 7.93 22.94
CA GLU A 299 3.04 6.70 22.66
C GLU A 299 4.35 6.96 21.90
N VAL A 300 4.34 7.86 20.90
CA VAL A 300 5.57 8.31 20.22
C VAL A 300 6.53 9.03 21.17
N ALA A 301 6.02 9.81 22.12
CA ALA A 301 6.83 10.45 23.14
C ALA A 301 7.36 9.46 24.19
N ALA A 302 6.60 8.42 24.52
CA ALA A 302 7.02 7.32 25.41
C ALA A 302 8.07 6.43 24.73
N ALA A 303 7.89 6.08 23.46
CA ALA A 303 8.87 5.40 22.64
C ALA A 303 10.15 6.23 22.56
N LYS A 304 10.07 7.52 22.19
CA LYS A 304 11.24 8.43 22.19
C LYS A 304 12.00 8.49 23.53
N LYS A 305 11.34 8.29 24.67
CA LYS A 305 12.00 8.21 25.98
C LYS A 305 12.77 6.89 26.20
N CYS A 306 12.28 5.76 25.67
CA CYS A 306 13.06 4.51 25.63
C CYS A 306 14.21 4.54 24.61
N PHE A 307 14.21 5.49 23.67
CA PHE A 307 15.17 5.64 22.57
C PHE A 307 16.44 6.46 22.92
N SER A 308 16.76 6.71 24.20
CA SER A 308 17.99 7.44 24.56
C SER A 308 19.29 6.65 24.33
N HIS A 309 19.21 5.40 23.84
CA HIS A 309 20.38 4.59 23.49
C HIS A 309 20.37 4.19 22.00
N MET A 310 20.72 5.16 21.15
CA MET A 310 21.15 5.08 19.74
C MET A 310 20.18 4.63 18.61
N ASP A 311 20.30 5.39 17.50
CA ASP A 311 19.93 5.16 16.11
C ASP A 311 18.45 5.09 15.68
N GLY A 312 17.84 6.27 15.56
CA GLY A 312 17.59 6.89 14.24
C GLY A 312 16.67 6.21 13.21
N MET A 313 16.12 5.02 13.46
CA MET A 313 15.18 4.35 12.55
C MET A 313 13.77 4.40 13.13
N SER A 314 12.93 5.23 12.52
CA SER A 314 11.57 5.49 12.97
C SER A 314 10.66 4.28 12.78
N GLU A 315 10.28 3.63 13.88
CA GLU A 315 9.01 2.90 13.96
C GLU A 315 7.87 3.94 13.99
N THR A 316 7.26 4.21 12.83
CA THR A 316 5.95 4.84 12.78
C THR A 316 4.90 3.74 12.89
N ASP A 317 4.40 3.56 14.10
CA ASP A 317 3.43 2.52 14.41
C ASP A 317 2.06 2.83 13.78
N ALA A 318 1.64 1.96 12.86
CA ALA A 318 0.30 1.88 12.29
C ALA A 318 -0.18 0.43 12.32
N GLY A 319 -0.18 -0.18 13.51
CA GLY A 319 -0.57 -1.58 13.69
C GLY A 319 -1.32 -1.90 14.98
N HIS A 320 -2.04 -0.96 15.60
CA HIS A 320 -2.88 -1.24 16.78
C HIS A 320 -4.04 -2.16 16.42
N THR A 321 -3.81 -3.47 16.57
CA THR A 321 -4.86 -4.48 16.63
C THR A 321 -4.75 -5.22 17.96
N SER A 322 -5.87 -5.17 18.68
CA SER A 322 -6.18 -5.74 19.99
C SER A 322 -5.69 -5.00 21.23
N GLY A 323 -6.59 -4.94 22.22
CA GLY A 323 -6.41 -4.24 23.49
C GLY A 323 -5.26 -4.79 24.31
N GLU A 324 -4.08 -4.25 24.06
CA GLU A 324 -2.89 -4.40 24.87
C GLU A 324 -2.75 -3.09 25.66
N ASP A 325 -3.37 -3.05 26.85
CA ASP A 325 -3.04 -2.03 27.82
C ASP A 325 -1.59 -2.29 28.26
N GLN A 326 -0.65 -1.44 27.86
CA GLN A 326 0.66 -1.40 28.48
C GLN A 326 0.48 -1.00 29.94
N HIS A 327 0.67 -1.97 30.83
CA HIS A 327 0.89 -1.70 32.24
C HIS A 327 2.22 -0.95 32.39
N CYS A 328 2.16 0.38 32.49
CA CYS A 328 3.24 1.16 33.07
C CYS A 328 3.33 0.83 34.56
N HIS A 329 4.12 -0.19 34.90
CA HIS A 329 4.64 -0.34 36.26
C HIS A 329 5.74 0.70 36.47
N SER A 330 5.38 1.93 36.88
CA SER A 330 6.35 2.78 37.56
C SER A 330 6.39 2.34 39.02
N SER A 331 7.19 1.31 39.30
CA SER A 331 7.58 1.01 40.67
C SER A 331 8.35 2.19 41.23
N CYS A 332 7.86 2.66 42.37
CA CYS A 332 8.51 3.59 43.27
C CYS A 332 9.94 3.09 43.56
N SER A 333 10.95 3.83 43.12
CA SER A 333 12.30 3.72 43.65
C SER A 333 12.62 5.01 44.38
N THR A 334 12.54 4.89 45.70
CA THR A 334 12.98 5.83 46.70
C THR A 334 14.48 6.05 46.53
N SER A 335 14.90 7.23 46.10
CA SER A 335 16.25 7.72 46.38
C SER A 335 16.17 9.15 46.88
N ASN A 336 16.54 9.27 48.15
CA ASN A 336 16.80 10.52 48.85
C ASN A 336 17.81 11.34 48.06
N HIS A 337 17.47 12.56 47.67
CA HIS A 337 18.43 13.65 47.67
C HIS A 337 17.75 14.97 48.05
N HIS A 338 18.17 15.46 49.21
CA HIS A 338 18.01 16.84 49.65
C HIS A 338 18.56 17.80 48.60
N HIS A 339 17.78 18.81 48.21
CA HIS A 339 18.23 20.20 48.21
C HIS A 339 17.04 21.16 48.15
N ALA A 340 17.14 22.19 48.99
CA ALA A 340 16.13 23.17 49.31
C ALA A 340 16.15 24.39 48.38
N GLY A 341 15.03 25.14 48.40
CA GLY A 341 14.86 26.49 47.81
C GLY A 341 14.07 26.42 46.49
N GLY A 342 12.92 27.06 46.29
CA GLY A 342 12.28 28.18 46.97
C GLY A 342 11.66 29.05 45.86
N GLY A 343 10.36 29.37 45.94
CA GLY A 343 9.78 30.45 45.11
C GLY A 343 8.49 30.11 44.34
N THR A 344 7.37 30.57 44.90
CA THR A 344 6.24 31.28 44.23
C THR A 344 5.52 30.58 43.06
N ALA A 345 4.31 30.06 43.27
CA ALA A 345 3.03 30.78 43.28
C ALA A 345 2.71 31.51 41.97
N LEU A 346 1.71 31.02 41.22
CA LEU A 346 0.49 31.74 40.80
C LEU A 346 -0.30 30.92 39.77
N LYS A 347 -1.55 30.58 40.13
CA LYS A 347 -2.65 30.37 39.18
C LYS A 347 -3.16 31.74 38.73
N PRO A 348 -3.83 31.81 37.56
CA PRO A 348 -5.21 32.27 37.66
C PRO A 348 -6.19 31.46 36.81
N LEU A 349 -7.33 31.19 37.44
CA LEU A 349 -8.62 30.98 36.79
C LEU A 349 -9.09 32.30 36.19
N SER A 350 -9.64 32.27 34.97
CA SER A 350 -10.68 33.22 34.60
C SER A 350 -11.76 32.51 33.79
N HIS A 351 -12.95 32.66 34.36
CA HIS A 351 -14.27 32.21 33.96
C HIS A 351 -14.79 33.14 32.84
N VAL A 352 -15.32 32.60 31.74
CA VAL A 352 -16.34 33.30 30.93
C VAL A 352 -17.37 32.26 30.48
N SER A 353 -18.59 32.45 30.98
CA SER A 353 -19.81 31.77 30.56
C SER A 353 -20.53 32.61 29.50
N ASN A 354 -21.10 31.98 28.45
CA ASN A 354 -22.52 32.13 28.10
C ASN A 354 -22.93 31.29 26.88
N GLY A 355 -24.14 30.72 26.95
CA GLY A 355 -24.94 30.20 25.83
C GLY A 355 -25.02 28.66 25.72
N LYS A 356 -25.72 27.93 26.60
CA LYS A 356 -27.16 27.56 26.56
C LYS A 356 -27.60 26.78 25.30
N ALA A 357 -27.42 25.45 25.33
CA ALA A 357 -28.41 24.39 25.04
C ALA A 357 -27.68 23.03 25.14
N ASP A 358 -28.35 21.96 25.60
CA ASP A 358 -27.89 20.54 25.70
C ASP A 358 -27.45 19.99 27.07
N SER A 359 -27.73 20.68 28.19
CA SER A 359 -27.44 20.17 29.54
C SER A 359 -28.61 19.38 30.20
N GLU A 360 -29.65 18.96 29.48
CA GLU A 360 -30.79 18.25 30.12
C GLU A 360 -30.85 16.72 29.92
N LEU A 361 -30.05 16.12 29.03
CA LEU A 361 -30.11 14.66 28.83
C LEU A 361 -29.14 13.83 29.72
N ARG A 362 -28.37 14.48 30.59
CA ARG A 362 -27.28 13.80 31.34
C ARG A 362 -27.56 13.53 32.82
N LYS A 363 -28.79 13.77 33.30
CA LYS A 363 -29.12 13.72 34.74
C LYS A 363 -30.10 12.61 35.17
N ARG A 364 -30.22 11.51 34.40
CA ARG A 364 -31.11 10.38 34.76
C ARG A 364 -30.47 8.99 34.92
N THR A 365 -29.14 8.85 34.96
CA THR A 365 -28.51 7.51 35.12
C THR A 365 -27.38 7.43 36.14
N ALA A 366 -27.38 8.28 37.17
CA ALA A 366 -26.31 8.25 38.18
C ALA A 366 -26.81 8.43 39.61
N ILE A 367 -27.72 7.56 40.10
CA ILE A 367 -27.89 7.32 41.54
C ILE A 367 -28.28 5.86 41.80
N LYS A 368 -27.27 4.98 41.93
CA LYS A 368 -27.16 3.88 42.91
C LYS A 368 -26.03 2.93 42.51
N ALA A 369 -24.83 3.18 43.05
CA ALA A 369 -23.84 2.15 43.31
C ALA A 369 -22.82 2.74 44.30
N ASN A 370 -23.04 2.50 45.58
CA ASN A 370 -22.06 2.73 46.64
C ASN A 370 -21.79 1.37 47.28
N GLY A 371 -20.51 1.03 47.46
CA GLY A 371 -20.06 -0.03 48.38
C GLY A 371 -19.84 -1.43 47.79
N ASN A 372 -18.73 -1.63 47.09
CA ASN A 372 -17.68 -2.58 47.49
C ASN A 372 -16.59 -2.66 46.42
N ALA A 373 -15.36 -2.37 46.82
CA ALA A 373 -14.16 -2.60 46.05
C ALA A 373 -13.99 -4.11 45.83
N ALA A 374 -14.55 -4.62 44.73
CA ALA A 374 -14.23 -5.93 44.22
C ALA A 374 -12.96 -5.80 43.37
N ALA A 375 -11.95 -6.59 43.75
CA ALA A 375 -10.73 -6.84 43.01
C ALA A 375 -10.99 -6.88 41.50
N GLY A 376 -10.22 -6.11 40.74
CA GLY A 376 -10.29 -6.07 39.28
C GLY A 376 -10.22 -7.49 38.74
N THR A 377 -11.33 -7.97 38.20
CA THR A 377 -11.38 -9.23 37.46
C THR A 377 -10.30 -9.18 36.38
N PRO A 378 -9.37 -10.15 36.33
CA PRO A 378 -8.31 -10.16 35.32
C PRO A 378 -8.98 -10.18 33.95
N VAL A 379 -8.68 -9.17 33.13
CA VAL A 379 -9.17 -9.09 31.76
C VAL A 379 -8.77 -10.39 31.06
N LYS A 380 -9.76 -11.22 30.70
CA LYS A 380 -9.51 -12.51 30.04
C LYS A 380 -8.70 -12.26 28.78
N LYS A 381 -7.44 -12.72 28.77
CA LYS A 381 -6.58 -12.68 27.58
C LYS A 381 -7.35 -13.29 26.42
N SER A 382 -7.60 -12.51 25.37
CA SER A 382 -8.28 -13.00 24.17
C SER A 382 -7.60 -14.27 23.67
N PRO A 383 -8.35 -15.29 23.22
CA PRO A 383 -7.76 -16.53 22.76
C PRO A 383 -6.87 -16.26 21.54
N PHE A 384 -5.65 -16.82 21.56
CA PHE A 384 -4.65 -16.65 20.50
C PHE A 384 -5.08 -17.37 19.22
N LEU A 385 -5.60 -18.58 19.35
CA LEU A 385 -5.89 -19.48 18.23
C LEU A 385 -6.89 -18.89 17.21
N PRO A 386 -8.02 -18.27 17.60
CA PRO A 386 -8.93 -17.65 16.64
C PRO A 386 -8.29 -16.48 15.88
N LYS A 387 -7.43 -15.69 16.53
CA LYS A 387 -6.70 -14.59 15.88
C LYS A 387 -5.63 -15.10 14.92
N ALA A 388 -4.92 -16.15 15.32
CA ALA A 388 -3.93 -16.82 14.46
C ALA A 388 -4.59 -17.42 13.21
N ALA A 389 -5.71 -18.13 13.38
CA ALA A 389 -6.48 -18.68 12.27
C ALA A 389 -7.01 -17.58 11.34
N ALA A 390 -7.54 -16.48 11.88
CA ALA A 390 -7.98 -15.33 11.09
C ALA A 390 -6.82 -14.69 10.31
N ALA A 391 -5.63 -14.57 10.91
CA ALA A 391 -4.45 -14.06 10.23
C ALA A 391 -4.04 -14.97 9.06
N ILE A 392 -3.91 -16.28 9.30
CA ILE A 392 -3.57 -17.25 8.24
C ILE A 392 -4.60 -17.22 7.11
N LEU A 393 -5.90 -17.17 7.44
CA LEU A 393 -6.97 -17.06 6.45
C LEU A 393 -6.87 -15.75 5.64
N THR A 394 -6.54 -14.63 6.29
CA THR A 394 -6.32 -13.34 5.62
C THR A 394 -5.23 -13.45 4.56
N PHE A 395 -4.10 -14.05 4.92
CA PHE A 395 -2.98 -14.29 4.01
C PHE A 395 -3.36 -15.28 2.89
N ALA A 396 -4.04 -16.38 3.21
CA ALA A 396 -4.51 -17.34 2.21
C ALA A 396 -5.43 -16.68 1.17
N MET A 397 -6.37 -15.84 1.61
CA MET A 397 -7.25 -15.07 0.73
C MET A 397 -6.47 -14.07 -0.13
N SER A 398 -5.45 -13.41 0.44
CA SER A 398 -4.54 -12.54 -0.31
C SER A 398 -3.76 -13.33 -1.38
N GLY A 399 -3.32 -14.56 -1.05
CA GLY A 399 -2.67 -15.47 -1.98
C GLY A 399 -3.56 -15.87 -3.15
N LEU A 400 -4.81 -16.28 -2.88
CA LEU A 400 -5.80 -16.60 -3.93
C LEU A 400 -6.07 -15.39 -4.83
N PHE A 401 -6.08 -14.19 -4.25
CA PHE A 401 -6.24 -12.98 -5.03
C PHE A 401 -5.04 -12.72 -5.96
N HIS A 402 -3.82 -12.97 -5.51
CA HIS A 402 -2.66 -12.85 -6.39
C HIS A 402 -2.64 -13.92 -7.49
N GLU A 403 -3.12 -15.14 -7.21
CA GLU A 403 -3.37 -16.14 -8.26
C GLU A 403 -4.42 -15.67 -9.27
N HIS A 404 -5.50 -15.02 -8.80
CA HIS A 404 -6.50 -14.41 -9.68
C HIS A 404 -5.89 -13.32 -10.57
N ILE A 405 -5.06 -12.44 -10.01
CA ILE A 405 -4.34 -11.43 -10.80
C ILE A 405 -3.44 -12.12 -11.84
N THR A 406 -2.58 -13.05 -11.44
CA THR A 406 -1.67 -13.72 -12.38
C THR A 406 -2.40 -14.52 -13.44
N TYR A 407 -3.54 -15.14 -13.12
CA TYR A 407 -4.36 -15.82 -14.10
C TYR A 407 -4.84 -14.86 -15.19
N PHE A 408 -5.41 -13.72 -14.81
CA PHE A 408 -5.96 -12.77 -15.77
C PHE A 408 -4.90 -11.91 -16.47
N THR A 409 -3.73 -11.71 -15.86
CA THR A 409 -2.63 -10.94 -16.46
C THR A 409 -1.70 -11.82 -17.29
N LEU A 410 -1.21 -12.92 -16.71
CA LEU A 410 -0.15 -13.76 -17.27
C LEU A 410 -0.71 -15.01 -17.97
N GLY A 411 -1.96 -15.38 -17.70
CA GLY A 411 -2.62 -16.53 -18.32
C GLY A 411 -2.44 -17.84 -17.58
N PHE A 412 -1.92 -17.83 -16.35
CA PHE A 412 -1.76 -19.03 -15.53
C PHE A 412 -1.87 -18.71 -14.03
N ALA A 413 -2.28 -19.71 -13.26
CA ALA A 413 -2.29 -19.72 -11.80
C ALA A 413 -1.75 -21.08 -11.35
N ASN A 414 -0.58 -21.08 -10.74
CA ASN A 414 0.14 -22.30 -10.39
C ASN A 414 0.34 -22.48 -8.88
N GLY A 415 -0.23 -21.60 -8.07
CA GLY A 415 -0.19 -21.69 -6.61
C GLY A 415 1.08 -21.15 -5.96
N GLU A 416 2.05 -20.65 -6.73
CA GLU A 416 3.29 -20.07 -6.17
C GLU A 416 2.99 -18.82 -5.33
N ASN A 417 2.13 -17.92 -5.81
CA ASN A 417 1.73 -16.73 -5.05
C ASN A 417 0.87 -17.14 -3.84
N PHE A 418 0.00 -18.13 -4.00
CA PHE A 418 -0.77 -18.65 -2.86
C PHE A 418 0.14 -19.15 -1.74
N LEU A 419 1.16 -19.95 -2.09
CA LEU A 419 2.13 -20.47 -1.13
C LEU A 419 2.97 -19.35 -0.50
N PHE A 420 3.40 -18.36 -1.30
CA PHE A 420 4.12 -17.18 -0.79
C PHE A 420 3.35 -16.48 0.33
N PHE A 421 2.08 -16.14 0.10
CA PHE A 421 1.28 -15.47 1.13
C PHE A 421 0.99 -16.39 2.31
N LEU A 422 0.74 -17.68 2.08
CA LEU A 422 0.48 -18.62 3.16
C LEU A 422 1.69 -18.75 4.12
N LEU A 423 2.91 -18.85 3.59
CA LEU A 423 4.14 -18.87 4.38
C LEU A 423 4.32 -17.57 5.18
N ASN A 424 4.01 -16.42 4.59
CA ASN A 424 4.00 -15.13 5.30
C ASN A 424 2.98 -15.08 6.44
N GLY A 425 1.81 -15.71 6.26
CA GLY A 425 0.80 -15.86 7.31
C GLY A 425 1.30 -16.71 8.49
N PHE A 426 1.91 -17.85 8.20
CA PHE A 426 2.53 -18.69 9.23
C PHE A 426 3.68 -17.97 9.95
N ALA A 427 4.56 -17.29 9.22
CA ALA A 427 5.66 -16.52 9.81
C ALA A 427 5.14 -15.38 10.70
N THR A 428 4.04 -14.72 10.31
CA THR A 428 3.39 -13.69 11.14
C THR A 428 2.82 -14.26 12.43
N VAL A 429 2.15 -15.43 12.35
CA VAL A 429 1.64 -16.12 13.54
C VAL A 429 2.77 -16.62 14.43
N ALA A 430 3.84 -17.16 13.86
CA ALA A 430 5.02 -17.61 14.58
C ALA A 430 5.71 -16.46 15.32
N ALA A 431 5.90 -15.31 14.66
CA ALA A 431 6.45 -14.11 15.28
C ALA A 431 5.56 -13.61 16.45
N ALA A 432 4.24 -13.60 16.26
CA ALA A 432 3.30 -13.20 17.32
C ALA A 432 3.30 -14.20 18.49
N TRP A 433 3.39 -15.50 18.21
CA TRP A 433 3.49 -16.56 19.22
C TRP A 433 4.79 -16.44 20.01
N PHE A 434 5.92 -16.22 19.34
CA PHE A 434 7.24 -16.07 19.97
C PHE A 434 7.25 -14.86 20.91
N LYS A 435 6.81 -13.69 20.42
CA LYS A 435 6.69 -12.46 21.24
C LYS A 435 5.81 -12.67 22.47
N ARG A 436 4.72 -13.42 22.33
CA ARG A 436 3.79 -13.72 23.44
C ARG A 436 4.35 -14.72 24.44
N THR A 437 5.12 -15.70 23.98
CA THR A 437 5.60 -16.83 24.81
C THR A 437 6.92 -16.51 25.50
N TYR A 438 7.81 -15.76 24.83
CA TYR A 438 9.15 -15.42 25.30
C TYR A 438 9.43 -13.91 25.19
N PRO A 439 8.67 -13.04 25.90
CA PRO A 439 8.79 -11.60 25.77
C PRO A 439 10.20 -11.08 26.11
N HIS A 440 10.81 -11.55 27.20
CA HIS A 440 12.17 -11.15 27.61
C HIS A 440 13.22 -11.48 26.53
N ARG A 441 13.16 -12.70 25.96
CA ARG A 441 14.09 -13.10 24.89
C ARG A 441 13.86 -12.30 23.61
N ASN A 442 12.62 -11.92 23.33
CA ASN A 442 12.30 -11.09 22.17
C ASN A 442 12.85 -9.67 22.32
N GLU A 443 12.84 -9.11 23.53
CA GLU A 443 13.41 -7.78 23.84
C GLU A 443 14.94 -7.77 23.78
N GLU A 444 15.59 -8.91 24.03
CA GLU A 444 17.05 -9.06 23.90
C GLU A 444 17.53 -9.11 22.44
N ILE A 445 16.66 -9.35 21.46
CA ILE A 445 17.06 -9.47 20.05
C ILE A 445 17.45 -8.07 19.53
N PRO A 446 18.71 -7.86 19.10
CA PRO A 446 19.11 -6.58 18.54
C PRO A 446 18.32 -6.25 17.27
N THR A 447 18.01 -4.96 17.07
CA THR A 447 17.25 -4.46 15.91
C THR A 447 17.84 -4.92 14.57
N TRP A 448 19.15 -4.80 14.40
CA TRP A 448 19.84 -5.18 13.16
C TRP A 448 19.69 -6.68 12.86
N LEU A 449 19.69 -7.53 13.90
CA LEU A 449 19.53 -8.97 13.74
C LEU A 449 18.09 -9.30 13.34
N SER A 450 17.11 -8.59 13.91
CA SER A 450 15.70 -8.75 13.54
C SER A 450 15.45 -8.37 12.07
N VAL A 451 16.04 -7.26 11.62
CA VAL A 451 16.01 -6.83 10.21
C VAL A 451 16.67 -7.88 9.31
N LEU A 452 17.86 -8.37 9.68
CA LEU A 452 18.55 -9.43 8.93
C LEU A 452 17.70 -10.71 8.82
N MET A 453 17.10 -11.15 9.92
CA MET A 453 16.22 -12.33 9.94
C MET A 453 15.00 -12.15 9.03
N LEU A 454 14.39 -10.97 9.03
CA LEU A 454 13.25 -10.65 8.16
C LEU A 454 13.65 -10.70 6.69
N HIS A 455 14.76 -10.06 6.31
CA HIS A 455 15.25 -10.05 4.93
C HIS A 455 15.75 -11.43 4.49
N ALA A 456 16.36 -12.22 5.38
CA ALA A 456 16.71 -13.61 5.09
C ALA A 456 15.47 -14.47 4.83
N PHE A 457 14.39 -14.27 5.60
CA PHE A 457 13.11 -14.90 5.32
C PHE A 457 12.56 -14.47 3.96
N PHE A 458 12.52 -13.17 3.65
CA PHE A 458 12.05 -12.71 2.34
C PHE A 458 12.89 -13.24 1.20
N LEU A 459 14.22 -13.23 1.31
CA LEU A 459 15.12 -13.80 0.31
C LEU A 459 14.79 -15.27 0.05
N SER A 460 14.36 -16.04 1.05
CA SER A 460 13.98 -17.45 0.88
C SER A 460 12.64 -17.64 0.15
N VAL A 461 11.65 -16.77 0.39
CA VAL A 461 10.29 -16.92 -0.14
C VAL A 461 10.01 -16.07 -1.38
N VAL A 462 10.78 -15.02 -1.64
CA VAL A 462 10.56 -14.08 -2.75
C VAL A 462 10.51 -14.73 -4.13
N PRO A 463 11.23 -15.83 -4.44
CA PRO A 463 11.08 -16.49 -5.73
C PRO A 463 9.66 -17.00 -5.97
N LEU A 464 8.92 -17.40 -4.93
CA LEU A 464 7.52 -17.82 -5.07
C LEU A 464 6.62 -16.68 -5.58
N PHE A 465 6.97 -15.43 -5.27
CA PHE A 465 6.22 -14.27 -5.75
C PHE A 465 6.70 -13.76 -7.11
N CYS A 466 8.02 -13.75 -7.31
CA CYS A 466 8.68 -13.11 -8.46
C CYS A 466 8.77 -14.02 -9.69
N SER A 467 8.90 -15.34 -9.52
CA SER A 467 9.08 -16.29 -10.62
C SER A 467 7.95 -16.24 -11.67
N PRO A 468 6.66 -16.07 -11.31
CA PRO A 468 5.60 -15.91 -12.29
C PRO A 468 5.85 -14.73 -13.24
N PHE A 469 6.28 -13.58 -12.72
CA PHE A 469 6.53 -12.37 -13.51
C PHE A 469 7.76 -12.47 -14.40
N ILE A 470 8.82 -13.15 -13.93
CA ILE A 470 10.02 -13.42 -14.72
C ILE A 470 9.66 -14.34 -15.89
N ARG A 471 8.98 -15.47 -15.61
CA ARG A 471 8.58 -16.46 -16.63
C ARG A 471 7.66 -15.88 -17.70
N SER A 472 6.80 -14.93 -17.34
CA SER A 472 5.88 -14.31 -18.28
C SER A 472 6.47 -13.13 -19.06
N GLY A 473 7.68 -12.66 -18.72
CA GLY A 473 8.27 -11.46 -19.32
C GLY A 473 7.55 -10.16 -18.96
N PHE A 474 6.87 -10.10 -17.81
CA PHE A 474 6.09 -8.90 -17.42
C PHE A 474 6.96 -7.65 -17.36
N PHE A 475 8.12 -7.75 -16.70
CA PHE A 475 9.04 -6.63 -16.54
C PHE A 475 9.87 -6.36 -17.78
N VAL A 476 10.01 -7.34 -18.69
CA VAL A 476 10.59 -7.12 -20.02
C VAL A 476 9.70 -6.18 -20.84
N GLN A 477 8.37 -6.31 -20.75
CA GLN A 477 7.48 -5.33 -21.38
C GLN A 477 7.60 -3.94 -20.72
N LEU A 478 7.76 -3.87 -19.40
CA LEU A 478 7.96 -2.59 -18.70
C LEU A 478 9.31 -1.94 -19.08
N GLU A 479 10.32 -2.74 -19.37
CA GLU A 479 11.58 -2.27 -19.93
C GLU A 479 11.38 -1.61 -21.31
N ALA A 480 10.51 -2.15 -22.16
CA ALA A 480 10.17 -1.51 -23.43
C ALA A 480 9.58 -0.10 -23.21
N LEU A 481 8.75 0.08 -22.17
CA LEU A 481 8.21 1.40 -21.82
C LEU A 481 9.33 2.37 -21.41
N ARG A 482 10.33 1.91 -20.66
CA ARG A 482 11.50 2.73 -20.30
C ARG A 482 12.18 3.28 -21.55
N TYR A 483 12.43 2.44 -22.55
CA TYR A 483 13.09 2.88 -23.80
C TYR A 483 12.22 3.79 -24.67
N GLU A 484 10.89 3.70 -24.59
CA GLU A 484 10.01 4.69 -25.23
C GLU A 484 10.08 6.07 -24.57
N LEU A 485 10.45 6.14 -23.28
CA LEU A 485 10.56 7.39 -22.52
C LEU A 485 11.98 7.98 -22.55
N MET A 486 13.02 7.14 -22.66
CA MET A 486 14.41 7.59 -22.67
C MET A 486 14.80 8.19 -24.03
N PRO A 487 15.52 9.31 -24.07
CA PRO A 487 15.98 9.92 -25.31
C PRO A 487 17.25 9.22 -25.81
N ILE A 488 17.17 7.95 -26.22
CA ILE A 488 18.31 7.17 -26.75
C ILE A 488 18.03 6.81 -28.21
N THR A 489 19.06 6.88 -29.05
CA THR A 489 18.98 6.46 -30.47
C THR A 489 18.61 4.99 -30.61
N GLU A 490 17.95 4.64 -31.73
CA GLU A 490 17.44 3.29 -32.00
C GLU A 490 18.48 2.20 -31.73
N ARG A 491 18.15 1.31 -30.79
CA ARG A 491 18.98 0.24 -30.24
C ARG A 491 18.07 -0.94 -29.83
N PRO A 492 18.64 -2.11 -29.49
CA PRO A 492 17.88 -3.18 -28.85
C PRO A 492 17.13 -2.61 -27.65
N ARG A 493 15.81 -2.83 -27.60
CA ARG A 493 14.92 -2.25 -26.58
C ARG A 493 14.96 -2.99 -25.23
N GLY A 494 15.90 -3.91 -25.04
CA GLY A 494 16.05 -4.70 -23.82
C GLY A 494 17.52 -4.83 -23.42
N SER A 495 17.77 -4.88 -22.12
CA SER A 495 19.09 -4.86 -21.50
C SER A 495 19.06 -5.52 -20.13
N PHE A 496 20.16 -6.18 -19.79
CA PHE A 496 20.34 -6.80 -18.49
C PHE A 496 21.81 -6.75 -18.07
N VAL A 497 22.05 -6.27 -16.85
CA VAL A 497 23.37 -6.18 -16.23
C VAL A 497 23.51 -7.28 -15.18
N TYR A 498 24.54 -8.12 -15.33
CA TYR A 498 24.83 -9.19 -14.38
C TYR A 498 25.53 -8.65 -13.13
N LEU A 499 24.80 -8.51 -12.01
CA LEU A 499 25.36 -8.09 -10.71
C LEU A 499 25.91 -9.25 -9.87
N PHE A 500 25.22 -10.39 -9.85
CA PHE A 500 25.49 -11.49 -8.91
C PHE A 500 26.19 -12.69 -9.55
N GLY A 501 26.93 -12.47 -10.64
CA GLY A 501 27.51 -13.54 -11.45
C GLY A 501 26.49 -14.20 -12.38
N GLN A 502 26.96 -15.19 -13.14
CA GLN A 502 26.20 -15.88 -14.19
C GLN A 502 25.47 -17.11 -13.69
#